data_AF-A0A941VNR2-F1
#
_entry.id   AF-A0A941VNR2-F1
#
_cell.length_a   1.000
_cell.length_b   1.000
_cell.length_c   1.000
_cell.angle_alpha   90.00
_cell.angle_beta   90.00
_cell.angle_gamma   90.00
#
_symmetry.space_group_name_H-M   'P 1'
#
loop_
_entity.id
_entity.type
_entity.pdbx_description
1 polymer ?
#
loop_
_entity_poly.entity_id
_entity_poly.type
_entity_poly.pdbx_seq_one_letter_code
_entity_poly.pdbx_strand_id
1 'polypeptide(L)'
;MKTVKRLFLALLILVFLAFLGGAAVLYGIYNDVAEEAKEKIKGGAVDSIVFSESPVFYDDGETVLGVFFDKTHRRHIEYASIPPHFVKALVATEDKTFFTHPGFDAKAILRAMLANYRAGRIAQGGSTLTQQTAKNIFTREKRSYQAKLKELMEALLLERQYTKEQILEMYINQFFVTGIGRGLRIAAQYFFDKEAEDLDLVECAFIAGSIKSPNRFNPFTKATQAEKREARRLSKQRKDHVLNNMLEMNFITTQEYEEAKQKDVPFKQGKLGYRLNVILDYIREQLESDFFKGILQDQGVDNISTSGIRIYTSVNKEMQEGALRSIRRHLPLLDVKLSGYRDELSMKRYEEFAEDLSGKVKSDLPFLCRITAISSDQQQDPHLVVTCG
;
A
#
# COMPACT_ATOMS: atom_id res chain seq x y z
N MET A 1 -3.90 -64.85 18.46
CA MET A 1 -2.79 -63.86 18.49
C MET A 1 -2.16 -63.56 17.13
N LYS A 2 -1.78 -64.56 16.30
CA LYS A 2 -1.11 -64.31 15.00
C LYS A 2 -1.96 -63.52 13.98
N THR A 3 -3.26 -63.78 13.92
CA THR A 3 -4.24 -63.07 13.06
C THR A 3 -4.46 -61.62 13.48
N VAL A 4 -4.58 -61.35 14.78
CA VAL A 4 -4.70 -59.97 15.32
C VAL A 4 -3.44 -59.15 15.03
N LYS A 5 -2.24 -59.74 15.15
CA LYS A 5 -0.98 -59.09 14.77
C LYS A 5 -0.91 -58.77 13.27
N ARG A 6 -1.40 -59.66 12.40
CA ARG A 6 -1.46 -59.43 10.94
C ARG A 6 -2.45 -58.33 10.57
N LEU A 7 -3.62 -58.29 11.22
CA LEU A 7 -4.62 -57.22 11.03
C LEU A 7 -4.10 -55.86 11.51
N PHE A 8 -3.42 -55.81 12.67
CA PHE A 8 -2.79 -54.59 13.17
C PHE A 8 -1.67 -54.08 12.25
N LEU A 9 -0.83 -54.98 11.73
CA LEU A 9 0.22 -54.62 10.78
C LEU A 9 -0.37 -54.14 9.45
N ALA A 10 -1.42 -54.80 8.94
CA ALA A 10 -2.12 -54.36 7.73
C ALA A 10 -2.74 -52.96 7.91
N LEU A 11 -3.31 -52.66 9.08
CA LEU A 11 -3.83 -51.33 9.41
C LEU A 11 -2.70 -50.29 9.46
N LEU A 12 -1.57 -50.59 10.08
CA LEU A 12 -0.40 -49.70 10.10
C LEU A 12 0.13 -49.42 8.69
N ILE A 13 0.23 -50.44 7.85
CA ILE A 13 0.63 -50.29 6.44
C ILE A 13 -0.39 -49.43 5.69
N LEU A 14 -1.68 -49.63 5.91
CA LEU A 14 -2.73 -48.84 5.26
C LEU A 14 -2.69 -47.37 5.70
N VAL A 15 -2.48 -47.10 6.98
CA VAL A 15 -2.29 -45.73 7.51
C VAL A 15 -1.03 -45.09 6.92
N PHE A 16 0.07 -45.85 6.82
CA PHE A 16 1.31 -45.37 6.23
C PHE A 16 1.17 -45.08 4.73
N LEU A 17 0.50 -45.94 3.97
CA LEU A 17 0.20 -45.72 2.56
C LEU A 17 -0.74 -44.52 2.35
N ALA A 18 -1.74 -44.35 3.21
CA ALA A 18 -2.60 -43.16 3.19
C ALA A 18 -1.82 -41.88 3.51
N PHE A 19 -0.88 -41.94 4.47
CA PHE A 19 0.02 -40.82 4.77
C PHE A 19 0.93 -40.49 3.59
N LEU A 20 1.55 -41.49 2.95
CA LEU A 20 2.38 -41.30 1.76
C LEU A 20 1.57 -40.72 0.59
N GLY A 21 0.36 -41.23 0.36
CA GLY A 21 -0.55 -40.69 -0.66
C GLY A 21 -0.91 -39.22 -0.38
N GLY A 22 -1.24 -38.90 0.87
CA GLY A 22 -1.51 -37.52 1.28
C GLY A 22 -0.29 -36.60 1.13
N ALA A 23 0.90 -37.08 1.49
CA ALA A 23 2.15 -36.35 1.32
C ALA A 23 2.47 -36.10 -0.17
N ALA A 24 2.23 -37.09 -1.05
CA ALA A 24 2.40 -36.94 -2.48
C ALA A 24 1.43 -35.90 -3.08
N VAL A 25 0.17 -35.89 -2.64
CA VAL A 25 -0.81 -34.88 -3.05
C VAL A 25 -0.39 -33.49 -2.58
N LEU A 26 0.02 -33.34 -1.31
CA LEU A 26 0.51 -32.07 -0.78
C LEU A 26 1.77 -31.59 -1.50
N TYR A 27 2.66 -32.51 -1.89
CA TYR A 27 3.85 -32.21 -2.67
C TYR A 27 3.50 -31.74 -4.08
N GLY A 28 2.50 -32.36 -4.73
CA GLY A 28 1.97 -31.90 -6.02
C GLY A 28 1.45 -30.46 -5.92
N ILE A 29 0.55 -30.19 -4.97
CA ILE A 29 0.01 -28.84 -4.72
C ILE A 29 1.13 -27.85 -4.42
N TYR A 30 2.13 -28.25 -3.63
CA TYR A 30 3.28 -27.39 -3.33
C TYR A 30 4.06 -27.02 -4.59
N ASN A 31 4.28 -27.96 -5.51
CA ASN A 31 4.99 -27.68 -6.76
C ASN A 31 4.19 -26.72 -7.64
N ASP A 32 2.88 -26.92 -7.77
CA ASP A 32 2.01 -26.03 -8.55
C ASP A 32 2.06 -24.60 -8.00
N VAL A 33 1.95 -24.44 -6.67
CA VAL A 33 2.05 -23.15 -5.99
C VAL A 33 3.45 -22.55 -6.12
N ALA A 34 4.49 -23.38 -6.05
CA ALA A 34 5.87 -22.92 -6.19
C ALA A 34 6.19 -22.44 -7.60
N GLU A 35 5.64 -23.08 -8.63
CA GLU A 35 5.78 -22.65 -10.01
C GLU A 35 5.06 -21.32 -10.25
N GLU A 36 3.79 -21.21 -9.83
CA GLU A 36 3.02 -19.96 -9.93
C GLU A 36 3.69 -18.80 -9.17
N ALA A 37 4.20 -19.06 -7.96
CA ALA A 37 4.91 -18.05 -7.18
C ALA A 37 6.21 -17.62 -7.86
N LYS A 38 6.98 -18.56 -8.42
CA LYS A 38 8.21 -18.25 -9.17
C LYS A 38 7.92 -17.41 -10.40
N GLU A 39 6.87 -17.73 -11.16
CA GLU A 39 6.45 -16.93 -12.31
C GLU A 39 6.10 -15.50 -11.89
N LYS A 40 5.34 -15.34 -10.80
CA LYS A 40 4.97 -14.02 -10.28
C LYS A 40 6.18 -13.22 -9.78
N ILE A 41 7.12 -13.86 -9.09
CA ILE A 41 8.36 -13.20 -8.65
C ILE A 41 9.19 -12.77 -9.86
N LYS A 42 9.39 -13.65 -10.85
CA LYS A 42 10.07 -13.32 -12.11
C LYS A 42 9.36 -12.23 -12.92
N GLY A 43 8.03 -12.18 -12.83
CA GLY A 43 7.21 -11.13 -13.41
C GLY A 43 7.21 -9.80 -12.64
N GLY A 44 8.13 -9.62 -11.69
CA GLY A 44 8.31 -8.36 -10.97
C GLY A 44 7.31 -8.11 -9.84
N ALA A 45 6.63 -9.14 -9.30
CA ALA A 45 5.68 -8.95 -8.20
C ALA A 45 6.33 -8.34 -6.95
N VAL A 46 7.60 -8.69 -6.68
CA VAL A 46 8.39 -8.12 -5.57
C VAL A 46 8.96 -6.75 -5.95
N ASP A 47 9.45 -6.60 -7.19
CA ASP A 47 9.93 -5.31 -7.70
C ASP A 47 8.81 -4.25 -7.68
N SER A 48 7.55 -4.68 -7.85
CA SER A 48 6.36 -3.82 -7.70
C SER A 48 6.11 -3.21 -6.33
N ILE A 49 6.83 -3.69 -5.33
CA ILE A 49 6.82 -3.19 -3.96
C ILE A 49 7.89 -2.13 -3.76
N VAL A 50 9.01 -2.30 -4.46
CA VAL A 50 10.17 -1.39 -4.46
C VAL A 50 9.90 -0.20 -5.40
N PHE A 51 9.06 -0.40 -6.42
CA PHE A 51 8.60 0.66 -7.31
C PHE A 51 8.06 1.86 -6.53
N SER A 52 8.78 2.96 -6.66
CA SER A 52 8.46 4.23 -6.04
C SER A 52 7.63 5.07 -6.99
N GLU A 53 6.74 5.87 -6.42
CA GLU A 53 6.07 6.92 -7.19
C GLU A 53 7.09 7.84 -7.87
N SER A 54 6.72 8.38 -9.02
CA SER A 54 7.54 9.34 -9.76
C SER A 54 7.03 10.75 -9.49
N PRO A 55 7.68 11.53 -8.62
CA PRO A 55 7.27 12.90 -8.34
C PRO A 55 7.53 13.81 -9.53
N VAL A 56 6.59 14.71 -9.75
CA VAL A 56 6.61 15.78 -10.74
C VAL A 56 6.73 17.09 -10.01
N PHE A 57 7.77 17.88 -10.30
CA PHE A 57 8.09 19.15 -9.65
C PHE A 57 7.76 20.35 -10.55
N TYR A 58 7.49 21.51 -9.93
CA TYR A 58 7.47 22.80 -10.63
C TYR A 58 8.89 23.22 -11.05
N ASP A 59 9.01 24.39 -11.68
CA ASP A 59 10.26 25.01 -12.14
C ASP A 59 11.28 25.29 -11.03
N ASP A 60 10.82 25.44 -9.79
CA ASP A 60 11.67 25.57 -8.61
C ASP A 60 12.43 24.28 -8.24
N GLY A 61 12.04 23.14 -8.81
CA GLY A 61 12.62 21.82 -8.54
C GLY A 61 12.41 21.28 -7.13
N GLU A 62 11.68 22.00 -6.28
CA GLU A 62 11.44 21.64 -4.88
C GLU A 62 9.95 21.40 -4.62
N THR A 63 9.07 22.24 -5.17
CA THR A 63 7.64 22.10 -4.97
C THR A 63 7.10 20.98 -5.86
N VAL A 64 6.43 20.00 -5.26
CA VAL A 64 5.75 18.93 -5.98
C VAL A 64 4.47 19.45 -6.66
N LEU A 65 4.42 19.36 -7.98
CA LEU A 65 3.24 19.56 -8.84
C LEU A 65 2.27 18.38 -8.75
N GLY A 66 2.81 17.16 -8.74
CA GLY A 66 2.06 15.92 -8.81
C GLY A 66 2.94 14.70 -8.57
N VAL A 67 2.35 13.51 -8.56
CA VAL A 67 3.10 12.26 -8.68
C VAL A 67 2.41 11.32 -9.66
N PHE A 68 3.20 10.57 -10.42
CA PHE A 68 2.71 9.42 -11.15
C PHE A 68 2.85 8.16 -10.29
N PHE A 69 1.74 7.46 -10.18
CA PHE A 69 1.61 6.17 -9.54
C PHE A 69 0.61 5.35 -10.35
N ASP A 70 0.76 4.03 -10.36
CA ASP A 70 -0.16 3.13 -11.07
C ASP A 70 -1.49 3.00 -10.28
N LYS A 71 -1.83 1.80 -9.80
CA LYS A 71 -3.11 1.57 -9.09
C LYS A 71 -3.05 1.94 -7.61
N THR A 72 -1.84 2.05 -7.07
CA THR A 72 -1.62 2.23 -5.63
C THR A 72 -0.56 3.27 -5.39
N HIS A 73 -0.86 4.23 -4.53
CA HIS A 73 0.09 5.24 -4.09
C HIS A 73 0.95 4.67 -2.96
N ARG A 74 2.25 4.52 -3.21
CA ARG A 74 3.25 3.99 -2.28
C ARG A 74 4.51 4.83 -2.35
N ARG A 75 5.16 4.98 -1.19
CA ARG A 75 6.52 5.49 -1.06
C ARG A 75 7.32 4.39 -0.38
N HIS A 76 8.23 3.75 -1.12
CA HIS A 76 9.05 2.66 -0.59
C HIS A 76 9.93 3.18 0.55
N ILE A 77 10.09 2.39 1.61
CA ILE A 77 11.06 2.60 2.69
C ILE A 77 11.87 1.33 2.87
N GLU A 78 13.19 1.46 2.85
CA GLU A 78 14.11 0.37 3.15
C GLU A 78 14.07 0.00 4.62
N TYR A 79 14.27 -1.28 4.94
CA TYR A 79 14.24 -1.81 6.30
C TYR A 79 15.08 -0.99 7.29
N ALA A 80 16.29 -0.60 6.87
CA ALA A 80 17.23 0.16 7.70
C ALA A 80 16.71 1.55 8.09
N SER A 81 15.81 2.14 7.29
CA SER A 81 15.20 3.43 7.56
C SER A 81 13.91 3.33 8.38
N ILE A 82 13.38 2.12 8.59
CA ILE A 82 12.14 1.93 9.36
C ILE A 82 12.41 2.21 10.84
N PRO A 83 11.58 3.04 11.53
CA PRO A 83 11.73 3.27 12.96
C PRO A 83 11.74 1.96 13.75
N PRO A 84 12.74 1.72 14.63
CA PRO A 84 12.80 0.50 15.43
C PRO A 84 11.55 0.28 16.28
N HIS A 85 10.94 1.36 16.78
CA HIS A 85 9.67 1.28 17.51
C HIS A 85 8.54 0.73 16.65
N PHE A 86 8.49 1.02 15.35
CA PHE A 86 7.47 0.50 14.46
C PHE A 86 7.62 -1.01 14.23
N VAL A 87 8.84 -1.49 13.96
CA VAL A 87 9.15 -2.92 13.85
C VAL A 87 8.72 -3.66 15.12
N LYS A 88 9.13 -3.16 16.28
CA LYS A 88 8.78 -3.72 17.60
C LYS A 88 7.27 -3.72 17.85
N ALA A 89 6.57 -2.62 17.55
CA ALA A 89 5.12 -2.50 17.72
C ALA A 89 4.36 -3.52 16.87
N LEU A 90 4.81 -3.70 15.62
CA LEU A 90 4.21 -4.62 14.68
C LEU A 90 4.41 -6.07 15.12
N VAL A 91 5.65 -6.47 15.45
CA VAL A 91 5.97 -7.81 15.94
C VAL A 91 5.21 -8.12 17.23
N ALA A 92 5.17 -7.19 18.19
CA ALA A 92 4.46 -7.39 19.45
C ALA A 92 2.95 -7.61 19.30
N THR A 93 2.34 -7.00 18.29
CA THR A 93 0.88 -7.01 18.12
C THR A 93 0.38 -8.01 17.10
N GLU A 94 1.10 -8.20 16.00
CA GLU A 94 0.69 -9.04 14.88
C GLU A 94 1.32 -10.43 14.93
N ASP A 95 2.59 -10.53 15.33
CA ASP A 95 3.37 -11.77 15.20
C ASP A 95 4.55 -11.86 16.17
N LYS A 96 4.27 -12.23 17.43
CA LYS A 96 5.25 -12.21 18.53
C LYS A 96 6.47 -13.12 18.30
N THR A 97 6.38 -14.10 17.41
CA THR A 97 7.46 -15.06 17.12
C THR A 97 8.08 -14.84 15.74
N PHE A 98 7.80 -13.71 15.10
CA PHE A 98 8.14 -13.41 13.70
C PHE A 98 9.57 -13.83 13.31
N PHE A 99 10.57 -13.40 14.08
CA PHE A 99 11.98 -13.67 13.78
C PHE A 99 12.42 -15.12 14.02
N THR A 100 11.57 -15.95 14.60
CA THR A 100 11.92 -17.33 15.02
C THR A 100 11.15 -18.41 14.28
N HIS A 101 9.96 -18.10 13.77
CA HIS A 101 9.13 -19.09 13.08
C HIS A 101 9.47 -19.19 11.58
N PRO A 102 9.24 -20.32 10.89
CA PRO A 102 9.55 -20.49 9.47
C PRO A 102 8.35 -20.11 8.58
N GLY A 103 7.84 -18.90 8.68
CA GLY A 103 6.65 -18.44 7.94
C GLY A 103 5.28 -18.76 8.54
N PHE A 104 5.18 -19.70 9.49
CA PHE A 104 3.92 -19.98 10.21
C PHE A 104 4.17 -20.25 11.69
N ASP A 105 3.21 -19.89 12.55
CA ASP A 105 3.25 -20.17 13.98
C ASP A 105 2.16 -21.20 14.36
N ALA A 106 2.58 -22.45 14.56
CA ALA A 106 1.70 -23.54 14.97
C ALA A 106 1.02 -23.29 16.33
N LYS A 107 1.70 -22.63 17.27
CA LYS A 107 1.14 -22.28 18.58
C LYS A 107 0.07 -21.20 18.42
N ALA A 108 0.31 -20.20 17.56
CA ALA A 108 -0.66 -19.16 17.25
C ALA A 108 -1.91 -19.73 16.56
N ILE A 109 -1.74 -20.64 15.60
CA ILE A 109 -2.84 -21.34 14.93
C ILE A 109 -3.68 -22.12 15.94
N LEU A 110 -3.05 -22.96 16.77
CA LEU A 110 -3.77 -23.78 17.75
C LEU A 110 -4.51 -22.92 18.79
N ARG A 111 -3.87 -21.84 19.27
CA ARG A 111 -4.46 -20.88 20.20
C ARG A 111 -5.67 -20.18 19.58
N ALA A 112 -5.57 -19.74 18.34
CA ALA A 112 -6.67 -19.12 17.61
C ALA A 112 -7.83 -20.10 17.39
N MET A 113 -7.54 -21.36 17.03
CA MET A 113 -8.56 -22.41 16.88
C MET A 113 -9.33 -22.65 18.18
N LEU A 114 -8.63 -22.81 19.31
CA LEU A 114 -9.26 -23.02 20.61
C LEU A 114 -10.09 -21.81 21.06
N ALA A 115 -9.59 -20.60 20.85
CA ALA A 115 -10.32 -19.37 21.17
C ALA A 115 -11.59 -19.22 20.33
N ASN A 116 -11.51 -19.51 19.01
CA ASN A 116 -12.65 -19.43 18.10
C ASN A 116 -13.71 -20.50 18.40
N TYR A 117 -13.28 -21.72 18.75
CA TYR A 117 -14.18 -22.78 19.18
C TYR A 117 -14.97 -22.39 20.43
N ARG A 118 -14.28 -21.85 21.45
CA ARG A 118 -14.92 -21.36 22.69
C ARG A 118 -15.85 -20.17 22.45
N ALA A 119 -15.51 -19.28 21.52
CA ALA A 119 -16.29 -18.10 21.22
C ALA A 119 -17.48 -18.36 20.29
N GLY A 120 -17.56 -19.52 19.64
CA GLY A 120 -18.57 -19.83 18.62
C GLY A 120 -18.48 -18.96 17.36
N ARG A 121 -17.41 -18.17 17.22
CA ARG A 121 -17.17 -17.24 16.10
C ARG A 121 -15.67 -17.03 15.92
N ILE A 122 -15.28 -16.48 14.77
CA ILE A 122 -13.89 -16.05 14.54
C ILE A 122 -13.61 -14.82 15.42
N ALA A 123 -12.90 -15.04 16.53
CA ALA A 123 -12.52 -14.02 17.50
C ALA A 123 -11.02 -13.69 17.45
N GLN A 124 -10.17 -14.66 17.09
CA GLN A 124 -8.73 -14.49 16.94
C GLN A 124 -8.24 -15.03 15.59
N GLY A 125 -7.26 -14.34 15.00
CA GLY A 125 -6.52 -14.80 13.83
C GLY A 125 -5.22 -15.46 14.24
N GLY A 126 -4.81 -16.50 13.50
CA GLY A 126 -3.52 -17.19 13.69
C GLY A 126 -2.55 -17.00 12.52
N SER A 127 -2.73 -15.94 11.72
CA SER A 127 -1.86 -15.70 10.55
C SER A 127 -0.63 -14.87 10.91
N THR A 128 0.52 -15.25 10.38
CA THR A 128 1.81 -14.56 10.56
C THR A 128 1.96 -13.36 9.62
N LEU A 129 2.95 -12.51 9.87
CA LEU A 129 3.30 -11.42 8.95
C LEU A 129 3.75 -11.96 7.59
N THR A 130 4.50 -13.06 7.56
CA THR A 130 4.90 -13.73 6.32
C THR A 130 3.69 -14.20 5.51
N GLN A 131 2.69 -14.82 6.14
CA GLN A 131 1.46 -15.23 5.45
C GLN A 131 0.67 -14.04 4.92
N GLN A 132 0.60 -12.96 5.67
CA GLN A 132 -0.05 -11.74 5.20
C GLN A 132 0.70 -11.11 4.01
N THR A 133 2.04 -11.16 4.03
CA THR A 133 2.89 -10.70 2.93
C THR A 133 2.68 -11.53 1.68
N ALA A 134 2.77 -12.87 1.80
CA ALA A 134 2.49 -13.81 0.72
C ALA A 134 1.13 -13.56 0.08
N LYS A 135 0.10 -13.40 0.92
CA LYS A 135 -1.25 -13.09 0.46
C LYS A 135 -1.31 -11.80 -0.37
N ASN A 136 -0.67 -10.73 0.10
CA ASN A 136 -0.69 -9.45 -0.60
C ASN A 136 0.05 -9.48 -1.95
N ILE A 137 1.10 -10.31 -2.05
CA ILE A 137 1.91 -10.44 -3.26
C ILE A 137 1.26 -11.38 -4.27
N PHE A 138 0.80 -12.57 -3.84
CA PHE A 138 0.46 -13.65 -4.75
C PHE A 138 -1.04 -13.93 -4.86
N THR A 139 -1.82 -13.74 -3.79
CA THR A 139 -3.17 -14.28 -3.71
C THR A 139 -4.26 -13.19 -3.76
N ARG A 140 -5.12 -13.25 -4.79
CA ARG A 140 -6.35 -12.45 -4.91
C ARG A 140 -7.65 -13.26 -4.74
N GLU A 141 -7.53 -14.51 -4.30
CA GLU A 141 -8.65 -15.45 -4.27
C GLU A 141 -9.63 -15.22 -3.10
N LYS A 142 -10.86 -15.71 -3.25
CA LYS A 142 -11.87 -15.71 -2.19
C LYS A 142 -11.38 -16.58 -1.01
N ARG A 143 -11.71 -16.16 0.22
CA ARG A 143 -11.33 -16.90 1.43
C ARG A 143 -11.91 -18.33 1.39
N SER A 144 -11.03 -19.32 1.27
CA SER A 144 -11.35 -20.74 1.32
C SER A 144 -10.25 -21.51 2.08
N TYR A 145 -10.52 -22.75 2.49
CA TYR A 145 -9.49 -23.59 3.10
C TYR A 145 -8.33 -23.88 2.14
N GLN A 146 -8.62 -24.03 0.84
CA GLN A 146 -7.61 -24.19 -0.20
C GLN A 146 -6.74 -22.94 -0.33
N ALA A 147 -7.35 -21.75 -0.36
CA ALA A 147 -6.61 -20.48 -0.38
C ALA A 147 -5.73 -20.35 0.87
N LYS A 148 -6.19 -20.82 2.04
CA LYS A 148 -5.39 -20.77 3.26
C LYS A 148 -4.19 -21.73 3.25
N LEU A 149 -4.33 -22.90 2.61
CA LEU A 149 -3.22 -23.82 2.39
C LEU A 149 -2.22 -23.23 1.39
N LYS A 150 -2.71 -22.62 0.30
CA LYS A 150 -1.89 -21.89 -0.68
C LYS A 150 -1.11 -20.75 -0.03
N GLU A 151 -1.76 -19.90 0.77
CA GLU A 151 -1.11 -18.84 1.56
C GLU A 151 0.02 -19.37 2.47
N LEU A 152 -0.17 -20.55 3.08
CA LEU A 152 0.86 -21.19 3.91
C LEU A 152 2.06 -21.65 3.07
N MET A 153 1.82 -22.26 1.90
CA MET A 153 2.88 -22.68 0.99
C MET A 153 3.64 -21.49 0.41
N GLU A 154 2.94 -20.43 0.00
CA GLU A 154 3.53 -19.18 -0.47
C GLU A 154 4.38 -18.50 0.63
N ALA A 155 3.93 -18.52 1.88
CA ALA A 155 4.71 -18.02 3.01
C ALA A 155 6.02 -18.81 3.21
N LEU A 156 5.96 -20.14 3.13
CA LEU A 156 7.15 -21.00 3.21
C LEU A 156 8.13 -20.75 2.05
N LEU A 157 7.60 -20.46 0.86
CA LEU A 157 8.41 -20.11 -0.30
C LEU A 157 9.11 -18.76 -0.13
N LEU A 158 8.40 -17.75 0.40
CA LEU A 158 9.01 -16.45 0.73
C LEU A 158 10.15 -16.61 1.74
N GLU A 159 9.94 -17.36 2.81
CA GLU A 159 10.96 -17.58 3.87
C GLU A 159 12.21 -18.33 3.38
N ARG A 160 12.08 -19.08 2.28
CA ARG A 160 13.23 -19.74 1.65
C ARG A 160 14.04 -18.81 0.75
N GLN A 161 13.42 -17.77 0.21
CA GLN A 161 14.04 -16.88 -0.77
C GLN A 161 14.48 -15.53 -0.17
N TYR A 162 13.79 -15.07 0.88
CA TYR A 162 13.98 -13.75 1.47
C TYR A 162 14.25 -13.86 2.96
N THR A 163 15.09 -12.96 3.46
CA THR A 163 15.33 -12.80 4.89
C THR A 163 14.11 -12.23 5.60
N LYS A 164 14.07 -12.36 6.93
CA LYS A 164 13.01 -11.77 7.77
C LYS A 164 12.86 -10.28 7.59
N GLU A 165 13.98 -9.57 7.43
CA GLU A 165 14.01 -8.13 7.25
C GLU A 165 13.39 -7.74 5.91
N GLN A 166 13.75 -8.44 4.83
CA GLN A 166 13.15 -8.23 3.49
C GLN A 166 11.65 -8.53 3.48
N ILE A 167 11.21 -9.63 4.12
CA ILE A 167 9.77 -9.95 4.22
C ILE A 167 9.04 -8.86 5.00
N LEU A 168 9.63 -8.36 6.08
CA LEU A 168 9.03 -7.29 6.88
C LEU A 168 8.97 -5.98 6.09
N GLU A 169 10.02 -5.64 5.35
CA GLU A 169 10.06 -4.48 4.45
C GLU A 169 8.94 -4.57 3.41
N MET A 170 8.77 -5.72 2.75
CA MET A 170 7.68 -5.93 1.79
C MET A 170 6.30 -5.72 2.45
N TYR A 171 6.10 -6.26 3.64
CA TYR A 171 4.84 -6.08 4.38
C TYR A 171 4.57 -4.60 4.69
N ILE A 172 5.58 -3.91 5.22
CA ILE A 172 5.49 -2.52 5.70
C ILE A 172 5.23 -1.55 4.54
N ASN A 173 5.67 -1.87 3.34
CA ASN A 173 5.43 -1.06 2.14
C ASN A 173 4.07 -1.32 1.47
N GLN A 174 3.31 -2.33 1.91
CA GLN A 174 2.11 -2.77 1.20
C GLN A 174 0.80 -2.62 1.97
N PHE A 175 0.83 -2.54 3.31
CA PHE A 175 -0.40 -2.54 4.09
C PHE A 175 -1.31 -1.35 3.72
N PHE A 176 -2.62 -1.59 3.75
CA PHE A 176 -3.61 -0.58 3.38
C PHE A 176 -3.70 0.54 4.44
N VAL A 177 -3.70 1.79 3.98
CA VAL A 177 -3.88 2.98 4.84
C VAL A 177 -5.25 3.61 4.59
N THR A 178 -5.47 4.10 3.37
CA THR A 178 -6.70 4.81 2.98
C THR A 178 -6.81 4.87 1.45
N GLY A 179 -8.02 4.75 0.89
CA GLY A 179 -8.25 4.87 -0.56
C GLY A 179 -7.29 4.03 -1.41
N ILE A 180 -6.36 4.70 -2.08
CA ILE A 180 -5.30 4.08 -2.90
C ILE A 180 -3.93 4.01 -2.20
N GLY A 181 -3.78 4.67 -1.05
CA GLY A 181 -2.54 4.81 -0.30
C GLY A 181 -2.18 3.58 0.53
N ARG A 182 -0.91 3.15 0.42
CA ARG A 182 -0.37 1.94 1.08
C ARG A 182 1.02 2.18 1.66
N GLY A 183 1.29 1.51 2.77
CA GLY A 183 2.61 1.46 3.42
C GLY A 183 2.87 2.55 4.47
N LEU A 184 4.02 2.45 5.14
CA LEU A 184 4.35 3.26 6.31
C LEU A 184 4.56 4.75 6.01
N ARG A 185 5.32 5.10 4.95
CA ARG A 185 5.52 6.51 4.56
C ARG A 185 4.20 7.20 4.22
N ILE A 186 3.30 6.49 3.55
CA ILE A 186 1.94 7.00 3.31
C ILE A 186 1.16 7.14 4.62
N ALA A 187 1.28 6.20 5.55
CA ALA A 187 0.62 6.29 6.86
C ALA A 187 1.13 7.48 7.70
N ALA A 188 2.45 7.68 7.73
CA ALA A 188 3.10 8.79 8.43
C ALA A 188 2.60 10.14 7.90
N GLN A 189 2.66 10.33 6.58
CA GLN A 189 2.17 11.53 5.93
C GLN A 189 0.67 11.72 6.16
N TYR A 190 -0.14 10.66 6.01
CA TYR A 190 -1.58 10.75 6.15
C TYR A 190 -2.04 11.10 7.57
N PHE A 191 -1.49 10.43 8.58
CA PHE A 191 -1.96 10.56 9.96
C PHE A 191 -1.31 11.71 10.71
N PHE A 192 -0.06 12.05 10.37
CA PHE A 192 0.78 12.94 11.18
C PHE A 192 1.48 14.05 10.38
N ASP A 193 1.41 14.03 9.05
CA ASP A 193 2.11 15.02 8.19
C ASP A 193 3.62 15.05 8.50
N LYS A 194 4.22 13.85 8.51
CA LYS A 194 5.62 13.56 8.85
C LYS A 194 6.20 12.53 7.88
N GLU A 195 7.53 12.53 7.78
CA GLU A 195 8.27 11.40 7.22
C GLU A 195 8.22 10.20 8.17
N ALA A 196 8.36 8.98 7.63
CA ALA A 196 8.19 7.75 8.41
C ALA A 196 9.28 7.57 9.46
N GLU A 197 10.49 8.02 9.13
CA GLU A 197 11.72 7.97 9.91
C GLU A 197 11.57 8.76 11.23
N ASP A 198 10.74 9.81 11.22
CA ASP A 198 10.51 10.73 12.35
C ASP A 198 9.35 10.32 13.27
N LEU A 199 8.75 9.15 13.04
CA LEU A 199 7.65 8.66 13.85
C LEU A 199 8.10 8.30 15.27
N ASP A 200 7.38 8.81 16.25
CA ASP A 200 7.62 8.47 17.66
C ASP A 200 6.93 7.16 18.09
N LEU A 201 7.19 6.73 19.33
CA LEU A 201 6.61 5.51 19.92
C LEU A 201 5.06 5.50 19.88
N VAL A 202 4.41 6.64 20.14
CA VAL A 202 2.94 6.76 20.18
C VAL A 202 2.36 6.61 18.76
N GLU A 203 2.99 7.28 17.80
CA GLU A 203 2.62 7.25 16.39
C GLU A 203 2.83 5.86 15.77
N CYS A 204 4.00 5.24 16.04
CA CYS A 204 4.29 3.86 15.64
C CYS A 204 3.29 2.87 16.21
N ALA A 205 2.98 2.96 17.51
CA ALA A 205 2.03 2.07 18.18
C ALA A 205 0.61 2.22 17.60
N PHE A 206 0.18 3.45 17.32
CA PHE A 206 -1.09 3.69 16.66
C PHE A 206 -1.15 3.09 15.26
N ILE A 207 -0.15 3.37 14.39
CA ILE A 207 -0.13 2.87 13.01
C ILE A 207 -0.16 1.33 13.03
N ALA A 208 0.71 0.68 13.79
CA ALA A 208 0.76 -0.78 13.89
C ALA A 208 -0.59 -1.36 14.37
N GLY A 209 -1.21 -0.74 15.37
CA GLY A 209 -2.52 -1.13 15.87
C GLY A 209 -3.66 -0.94 14.86
N SER A 210 -3.53 0.01 13.94
CA SER A 210 -4.58 0.39 12.98
C SER A 210 -4.67 -0.55 11.77
N ILE A 211 -3.59 -1.26 11.40
CA ILE A 211 -3.46 -2.04 10.15
C ILE A 211 -4.63 -3.00 9.92
N LYS A 212 -5.10 -3.71 10.96
CA LYS A 212 -6.23 -4.66 10.85
C LYS A 212 -7.57 -3.99 10.58
N SER A 213 -7.76 -2.72 10.95
CA SER A 213 -9.02 -2.01 10.76
C SER A 213 -8.80 -0.50 10.60
N PRO A 214 -8.14 -0.03 9.51
CA PRO A 214 -7.71 1.36 9.41
C PRO A 214 -8.87 2.34 9.49
N ASN A 215 -9.97 2.05 8.79
CA ASN A 215 -11.19 2.89 8.80
C ASN A 215 -11.90 2.97 10.15
N ARG A 216 -11.69 2.00 11.07
CA ARG A 216 -12.32 2.00 12.39
C ARG A 216 -11.69 3.06 13.30
N PHE A 217 -10.38 3.21 13.21
CA PHE A 217 -9.60 4.10 14.06
C PHE A 217 -9.34 5.46 13.41
N ASN A 218 -9.52 5.57 12.09
CA ASN A 218 -9.30 6.81 11.37
C ASN A 218 -10.38 7.87 11.65
N PRO A 219 -10.04 9.03 12.27
CA PRO A 219 -11.00 10.10 12.52
C PRO A 219 -11.31 10.94 11.26
N PHE A 220 -10.47 10.91 10.23
CA PHE A 220 -10.62 11.75 9.03
C PHE A 220 -11.70 11.24 8.07
N THR A 221 -12.10 9.98 8.18
CA THR A 221 -13.17 9.38 7.37
C THR A 221 -14.56 9.54 7.98
N LYS A 222 -14.66 10.17 9.16
CA LYS A 222 -15.92 10.33 9.90
C LYS A 222 -16.61 11.63 9.53
N ALA A 223 -17.92 11.58 9.29
CA ALA A 223 -18.69 12.74 8.86
C ALA A 223 -19.03 13.65 10.05
N THR A 224 -19.51 13.07 11.14
CA THR A 224 -20.00 13.83 12.31
C THR A 224 -18.92 14.03 13.36
N GLN A 225 -19.06 15.06 14.20
CA GLN A 225 -18.12 15.31 15.30
C GLN A 225 -18.16 14.22 16.38
N ALA A 226 -19.34 13.60 16.58
CA ALA A 226 -19.50 12.49 17.52
C ALA A 226 -18.67 11.27 17.09
N GLU A 227 -18.77 10.88 15.82
CA GLU A 227 -17.98 9.77 15.26
C GLU A 227 -16.47 10.06 15.28
N LYS A 228 -16.06 11.31 15.04
CA LYS A 228 -14.65 11.72 15.14
C LYS A 228 -14.11 11.53 16.57
N ARG A 229 -14.88 11.92 17.58
CA ARG A 229 -14.52 11.72 18.99
C ARG A 229 -14.44 10.24 19.34
N GLU A 230 -15.39 9.44 18.87
CA GLU A 230 -15.37 8.00 19.07
C GLU A 230 -14.16 7.34 18.42
N ALA A 231 -13.84 7.69 17.16
CA ALA A 231 -12.66 7.18 16.47
C ALA A 231 -11.35 7.51 17.21
N ARG A 232 -11.22 8.72 17.76
CA ARG A 232 -10.07 9.09 18.62
C ARG A 232 -10.00 8.27 19.90
N ARG A 233 -11.14 8.04 20.56
CA ARG A 233 -11.20 7.18 21.76
C ARG A 233 -10.78 5.74 21.44
N LEU A 234 -11.28 5.18 20.34
CA LEU A 234 -10.91 3.83 19.86
C LEU A 234 -9.43 3.76 19.47
N SER A 235 -8.89 4.82 18.87
CA SER A 235 -7.47 4.93 18.53
C SER A 235 -6.59 4.90 19.76
N LYS A 236 -6.94 5.64 20.80
CA LYS A 236 -6.22 5.63 22.08
C LYS A 236 -6.21 4.22 22.69
N GLN A 237 -7.38 3.58 22.79
CA GLN A 237 -7.48 2.21 23.31
C GLN A 237 -6.66 1.22 22.51
N ARG A 238 -6.64 1.35 21.17
CA ARG A 238 -5.87 0.46 20.32
C ARG A 238 -4.37 0.69 20.45
N LYS A 239 -3.93 1.95 20.52
CA LYS A 239 -2.53 2.33 20.81
C LYS A 239 -2.10 1.77 22.17
N ASP A 240 -2.89 1.96 23.22
CA ASP A 240 -2.57 1.47 24.57
C ASP A 240 -2.42 -0.06 24.61
N HIS A 241 -3.24 -0.78 23.85
CA HIS A 241 -3.12 -2.23 23.70
C HIS A 241 -1.80 -2.65 23.02
N VAL A 242 -1.37 -1.92 21.99
CA VAL A 242 -0.08 -2.16 21.32
C VAL A 242 1.08 -1.88 22.28
N LEU A 243 1.05 -0.76 23.00
CA LEU A 243 2.05 -0.42 24.01
C LEU A 243 2.14 -1.49 25.10
N ASN A 244 1.00 -2.04 25.55
CA ASN A 244 0.99 -3.14 26.52
C ASN A 244 1.67 -4.40 25.95
N ASN A 245 1.39 -4.76 24.70
CA ASN A 245 2.05 -5.90 24.05
C ASN A 245 3.56 -5.67 23.92
N MET A 246 4.00 -4.44 23.63
CA MET A 246 5.42 -4.09 23.56
C MET A 246 6.09 -4.20 24.93
N LEU A 247 5.42 -3.76 26.00
CA LEU A 247 5.90 -3.92 27.38
C LEU A 247 6.02 -5.40 27.76
N GLU A 248 5.01 -6.23 27.47
CA GLU A 248 5.05 -7.68 27.69
C GLU A 248 6.23 -8.37 26.98
N MET A 249 6.65 -7.84 25.83
CA MET A 249 7.78 -8.32 25.07
C MET A 249 9.12 -7.66 25.45
N ASN A 250 9.14 -6.81 26.49
CA ASN A 250 10.30 -6.02 26.91
C ASN A 250 10.90 -5.15 25.78
N PHE A 251 10.07 -4.72 24.83
CA PHE A 251 10.49 -3.85 23.74
C PHE A 251 10.55 -2.37 24.13
N ILE A 252 9.86 -2.01 25.21
CA ILE A 252 9.86 -0.72 25.88
C ILE A 252 9.94 -0.93 27.39
N THR A 253 10.45 0.07 28.09
CA THR A 253 10.49 0.12 29.56
C THR A 253 9.12 0.46 30.15
N THR A 254 8.94 0.20 31.44
CA THR A 254 7.74 0.61 32.18
C THR A 254 7.55 2.13 32.15
N GLN A 255 8.65 2.89 32.21
CA GLN A 255 8.59 4.35 32.13
C GLN A 255 8.07 4.83 30.77
N GLU A 256 8.65 4.35 29.67
CA GLU A 256 8.18 4.69 28.31
C GLU A 256 6.72 4.30 28.11
N TYR A 257 6.29 3.14 28.64
CA TYR A 257 4.90 2.70 28.59
C TYR A 257 3.96 3.70 29.29
N GLU A 258 4.25 4.07 30.54
CA GLU A 258 3.38 4.98 31.30
C GLU A 258 3.33 6.38 30.67
N GLU A 259 4.46 6.90 30.19
CA GLU A 259 4.52 8.18 29.49
C GLU A 259 3.74 8.15 28.16
N ALA A 260 3.93 7.11 27.34
CA ALA A 260 3.25 6.98 26.05
C ALA A 260 1.75 6.69 26.18
N LYS A 261 1.33 6.01 27.26
CA LYS A 261 -0.08 5.72 27.55
C LYS A 261 -0.87 6.99 27.86
N GLN A 262 -0.29 7.93 28.59
CA GLN A 262 -0.93 9.21 28.92
C GLN A 262 -1.14 10.10 27.69
N LYS A 263 -0.21 10.06 26.72
CA LYS A 263 -0.28 10.83 25.48
C LYS A 263 -1.45 10.39 24.59
N ASP A 264 -2.18 11.36 24.05
CA ASP A 264 -3.15 11.12 22.98
C ASP A 264 -2.43 10.94 21.64
N VAL A 265 -3.11 10.33 20.66
CA VAL A 265 -2.57 10.19 19.30
C VAL A 265 -2.59 11.56 18.61
N PRO A 266 -1.43 12.11 18.20
CA PRO A 266 -1.30 13.49 17.75
C PRO A 266 -1.71 13.68 16.28
N PHE A 267 -2.96 13.36 15.96
CA PHE A 267 -3.47 13.43 14.59
C PHE A 267 -3.29 14.80 13.93
N LYS A 268 -2.56 14.84 12.82
CA LYS A 268 -2.39 16.00 11.95
C LYS A 268 -2.48 15.50 10.50
N GLN A 269 -3.65 15.68 9.89
CA GLN A 269 -3.91 15.12 8.56
C GLN A 269 -3.01 15.79 7.52
N GLY A 270 -2.05 15.03 6.97
CA GLY A 270 -1.27 15.49 5.84
C GLY A 270 -2.03 15.36 4.53
N LYS A 271 -1.52 16.03 3.50
CA LYS A 271 -2.07 15.94 2.14
C LYS A 271 -1.44 14.74 1.43
N LEU A 272 -2.27 13.77 1.05
CA LEU A 272 -1.86 12.63 0.22
C LEU A 272 -2.13 12.84 -1.28
N GLY A 273 -3.12 13.67 -1.60
CA GLY A 273 -3.62 13.82 -2.96
C GLY A 273 -2.95 14.97 -3.70
N TYR A 274 -2.49 14.67 -4.90
CA TYR A 274 -2.24 15.68 -5.92
C TYR A 274 -3.58 15.99 -6.59
N ARG A 275 -3.92 17.28 -6.69
CA ARG A 275 -5.20 17.70 -7.29
C ARG A 275 -5.26 17.19 -8.74
N LEU A 276 -6.48 16.95 -9.24
CA LEU A 276 -6.70 16.73 -10.68
C LEU A 276 -6.04 17.89 -11.43
N ASN A 277 -5.01 17.57 -12.20
CA ASN A 277 -4.15 18.56 -12.82
C ASN A 277 -3.99 18.17 -14.28
N VAL A 278 -4.64 18.94 -15.15
CA VAL A 278 -4.56 18.76 -16.61
C VAL A 278 -3.10 18.74 -17.08
N ILE A 279 -2.21 19.46 -16.38
CA ILE A 279 -0.77 19.43 -16.67
C ILE A 279 -0.18 18.04 -16.44
N LEU A 280 -0.58 17.32 -15.39
CA LEU A 280 -0.08 15.96 -15.14
C LEU A 280 -0.56 14.99 -16.21
N ASP A 281 -1.80 15.11 -16.67
CA ASP A 281 -2.33 14.28 -17.76
C ASP A 281 -1.55 14.55 -19.06
N TYR A 282 -1.24 15.81 -19.35
CA TYR A 282 -0.43 16.19 -20.50
C TYR A 282 1.02 15.70 -20.40
N ILE A 283 1.66 15.85 -19.24
CA ILE A 283 3.01 15.32 -19.01
C ILE A 283 3.03 13.81 -19.18
N ARG A 284 2.01 13.10 -18.69
CA ARG A 284 1.88 11.66 -18.89
C ARG A 284 1.77 11.30 -20.38
N GLU A 285 0.88 11.96 -21.12
CA GLU A 285 0.71 11.73 -22.55
C GLU A 285 2.02 11.94 -23.33
N GLN A 286 2.78 12.98 -23.00
CA GLN A 286 4.09 13.21 -23.60
C GLN A 286 5.09 12.09 -23.26
N LEU A 287 5.21 11.73 -21.98
CA LEU A 287 6.13 10.68 -21.53
C LEU A 287 5.79 9.29 -22.09
N GLU A 288 4.51 9.03 -22.38
CA GLU A 288 4.02 7.78 -22.97
C GLU A 288 4.10 7.75 -24.51
N SER A 289 4.43 8.87 -25.16
CA SER A 289 4.62 8.92 -26.61
C SER A 289 5.79 8.05 -27.07
N ASP A 290 5.72 7.50 -28.29
CA ASP A 290 6.73 6.58 -28.83
C ASP A 290 8.16 7.13 -28.76
N PHE A 291 8.32 8.45 -28.96
CA PHE A 291 9.61 9.13 -28.88
C PHE A 291 10.21 9.05 -27.47
N PHE A 292 9.46 9.43 -26.44
CA PHE A 292 9.97 9.42 -25.06
C PHE A 292 10.04 8.02 -24.48
N LYS A 293 9.11 7.15 -24.84
CA LYS A 293 9.10 5.77 -24.40
C LYS A 293 10.37 5.02 -24.81
N GLY A 294 10.85 5.21 -26.04
CA GLY A 294 12.11 4.62 -26.49
C GLY A 294 13.30 5.07 -25.65
N ILE A 295 13.39 6.38 -25.37
CA ILE A 295 14.47 6.94 -24.56
C ILE A 295 14.40 6.44 -23.10
N LEU A 296 13.20 6.40 -22.52
CA LEU A 296 13.00 5.91 -21.16
C LEU A 296 13.40 4.43 -21.04
N GLN A 297 13.01 3.60 -22.02
CA GLN A 297 13.40 2.19 -22.08
C GLN A 297 14.91 2.00 -22.19
N ASP A 298 15.59 2.82 -23.00
CA ASP A 298 17.06 2.81 -23.09
C ASP A 298 17.74 3.17 -21.75
N GLN A 299 17.04 3.90 -20.87
CA GLN A 299 17.47 4.22 -19.51
C GLN A 299 16.94 3.23 -18.45
N GLY A 300 16.32 2.12 -18.85
CA GLY A 300 15.76 1.12 -17.93
C GLY A 300 14.45 1.54 -17.24
N VAL A 301 13.78 2.56 -17.77
CA VAL A 301 12.49 3.07 -17.28
C VAL A 301 11.37 2.51 -18.14
N ASP A 302 10.83 1.37 -17.73
CA ASP A 302 9.73 0.71 -18.45
C ASP A 302 8.36 1.35 -18.20
N ASN A 303 8.17 1.95 -17.02
CA ASN A 303 6.90 2.55 -16.62
C ASN A 303 7.11 3.76 -15.70
N ILE A 304 6.80 4.93 -16.22
CA ILE A 304 6.92 6.22 -15.50
C ILE A 304 6.15 6.29 -14.19
N SER A 305 5.12 5.47 -13.99
CA SER A 305 4.32 5.45 -12.77
C SER A 305 4.92 4.57 -11.66
N THR A 306 5.97 3.82 -11.96
CA THR A 306 6.56 2.84 -11.04
C THR A 306 8.09 2.90 -10.98
N SER A 307 8.74 3.64 -11.86
CA SER A 307 10.21 3.70 -11.93
C SER A 307 10.87 4.63 -10.92
N GLY A 308 10.13 5.34 -10.07
CA GLY A 308 10.70 6.23 -9.05
C GLY A 308 11.46 7.45 -9.59
N ILE A 309 11.26 7.79 -10.86
CA ILE A 309 11.99 8.88 -11.52
C ILE A 309 11.50 10.24 -11.04
N ARG A 310 12.41 11.21 -10.98
CA ARG A 310 12.07 12.60 -10.65
C ARG A 310 11.88 13.41 -11.94
N ILE A 311 10.70 13.99 -12.08
CA ILE A 311 10.29 14.72 -13.29
C ILE A 311 10.23 16.21 -12.94
N TYR A 312 11.10 17.01 -13.54
CA TYR A 312 11.14 18.45 -13.34
C TYR A 312 10.43 19.12 -14.50
N THR A 313 9.58 20.10 -14.20
CA THR A 313 8.84 20.86 -15.22
C THR A 313 9.28 22.31 -15.19
N SER A 314 9.07 23.07 -16.26
CA SER A 314 9.22 24.52 -16.24
C SER A 314 7.89 25.23 -15.99
N VAL A 315 6.90 24.49 -15.45
CA VAL A 315 5.64 25.09 -15.03
C VAL A 315 5.97 25.94 -13.81
N ASN A 316 5.71 27.24 -13.90
CA ASN A 316 5.82 28.13 -12.75
C ASN A 316 4.56 28.02 -11.87
N LYS A 317 4.75 27.74 -10.58
CA LYS A 317 3.65 27.55 -9.64
C LYS A 317 2.75 28.77 -9.51
N GLU A 318 3.33 29.96 -9.37
CA GLU A 318 2.56 31.19 -9.17
C GLU A 318 1.74 31.55 -10.40
N MET A 319 2.33 31.39 -11.60
CA MET A 319 1.63 31.59 -12.87
C MET A 319 0.50 30.59 -13.04
N GLN A 320 0.74 29.30 -12.77
CA GLN A 320 -0.27 28.25 -12.89
C GLN A 320 -1.45 28.49 -11.95
N GLU A 321 -1.17 28.80 -10.69
CA GLU A 321 -2.23 29.13 -9.74
C GLU A 321 -2.97 30.43 -10.14
N GLY A 322 -2.25 31.43 -10.65
CA GLY A 322 -2.82 32.66 -11.18
C GLY A 322 -3.79 32.42 -12.33
N ALA A 323 -3.39 31.59 -13.31
CA ALA A 323 -4.23 31.20 -14.43
C ALA A 323 -5.49 30.45 -13.97
N LEU A 324 -5.34 29.45 -13.10
CA LEU A 324 -6.48 28.71 -12.53
C LEU A 324 -7.44 29.61 -11.75
N ARG A 325 -6.91 30.56 -10.96
CA ARG A 325 -7.73 31.57 -10.26
C ARG A 325 -8.48 32.45 -11.26
N SER A 326 -7.83 32.88 -12.33
CA SER A 326 -8.46 33.72 -13.37
C SER A 326 -9.60 32.99 -14.07
N ILE A 327 -9.39 31.73 -14.49
CA ILE A 327 -10.42 30.91 -15.13
C ILE A 327 -11.61 30.73 -14.17
N ARG A 328 -11.36 30.31 -12.92
CA ARG A 328 -12.44 30.10 -11.93
C ARG A 328 -13.25 31.36 -11.65
N ARG A 329 -12.62 32.54 -11.67
CA ARG A 329 -13.28 33.81 -11.42
C ARG A 329 -14.08 34.30 -12.63
N HIS A 330 -13.51 34.19 -13.83
CA HIS A 330 -14.06 34.86 -15.01
C HIS A 330 -14.90 33.94 -15.88
N LEU A 331 -14.65 32.63 -15.90
CA LEU A 331 -15.40 31.68 -16.74
C LEU A 331 -16.90 31.64 -16.40
N PRO A 332 -17.34 31.62 -15.11
CA PRO A 332 -18.77 31.68 -14.79
C PRO A 332 -19.42 33.01 -15.23
N LEU A 333 -18.68 34.12 -15.10
CA LEU A 333 -19.15 35.43 -15.53
C LEU A 333 -19.26 35.51 -17.07
N LEU A 334 -18.30 34.91 -17.78
CA LEU A 334 -18.32 34.82 -19.23
C LEU A 334 -19.50 33.98 -19.71
N ASP A 335 -19.75 32.83 -19.08
CA ASP A 335 -20.88 31.96 -19.39
C ASP A 335 -22.21 32.70 -19.22
N VAL A 336 -22.42 33.38 -18.08
CA VAL A 336 -23.62 34.21 -17.86
C VAL A 336 -23.75 35.33 -18.88
N LYS A 337 -22.65 35.96 -19.31
CA LYS A 337 -22.66 37.05 -20.30
C LYS A 337 -22.91 36.57 -21.72
N LEU A 338 -22.36 35.43 -22.11
CA LEU A 338 -22.43 34.88 -23.46
C LEU A 338 -23.71 34.07 -23.68
N SER A 339 -24.10 33.28 -22.68
CA SER A 339 -25.27 32.39 -22.71
C SER A 339 -26.54 33.08 -22.21
N GLY A 340 -26.40 34.20 -21.48
CA GLY A 340 -27.49 34.81 -20.72
C GLY A 340 -27.85 33.97 -19.49
N TYR A 341 -28.44 34.59 -18.47
CA TYR A 341 -28.95 33.87 -17.30
C TYR A 341 -30.32 33.25 -17.64
N ARG A 342 -30.41 32.11 -18.34
CA ARG A 342 -31.72 31.70 -18.91
C ARG A 342 -32.02 30.20 -18.98
N ASP A 343 -33.10 29.85 -18.26
CA ASP A 343 -34.32 29.15 -18.73
C ASP A 343 -34.17 27.73 -19.34
N GLU A 344 -35.27 26.95 -19.33
CA GLU A 344 -35.40 25.50 -19.62
C GLU A 344 -34.54 24.93 -20.78
N LEU A 345 -34.17 25.74 -21.77
CA LEU A 345 -33.27 25.36 -22.87
C LEU A 345 -31.83 25.05 -22.43
N SER A 346 -31.32 25.68 -21.37
CA SER A 346 -29.98 25.39 -20.85
C SER A 346 -29.93 24.04 -20.12
N MET A 347 -31.01 23.61 -19.46
CA MET A 347 -31.15 22.27 -18.89
C MET A 347 -31.13 21.17 -19.97
N LYS A 348 -31.88 21.36 -21.07
CA LYS A 348 -31.87 20.44 -22.22
C LYS A 348 -30.48 20.27 -22.85
N ARG A 349 -29.70 21.36 -22.93
CA ARG A 349 -28.34 21.32 -23.49
C ARG A 349 -27.35 20.59 -22.59
N TYR A 350 -27.53 20.63 -21.26
CA TYR A 350 -26.76 19.81 -20.32
C TYR A 350 -27.17 18.33 -20.36
N GLU A 351 -28.44 18.03 -20.64
CA GLU A 351 -28.90 16.64 -20.90
C GLU A 351 -28.32 16.08 -22.21
N GLU A 352 -28.25 16.88 -23.29
CA GLU A 352 -27.59 16.49 -24.55
C GLU A 352 -26.06 16.36 -24.41
N PHE A 353 -25.39 17.25 -23.66
CA PHE A 353 -23.94 17.15 -23.39
C PHE A 353 -23.58 15.93 -22.54
N ALA A 354 -24.50 15.46 -21.71
CA ALA A 354 -24.32 14.22 -20.93
C ALA A 354 -24.35 12.96 -21.82
N GLU A 355 -25.02 13.01 -22.98
CA GLU A 355 -25.03 11.90 -23.96
C GLU A 355 -23.80 11.89 -24.88
N ASP A 356 -23.26 13.06 -25.24
CA ASP A 356 -22.18 13.20 -26.25
C ASP A 356 -20.75 12.93 -25.72
N LEU A 357 -20.57 12.74 -24.40
CA LEU A 357 -19.29 12.31 -23.82
C LEU A 357 -18.91 10.85 -24.15
N SER A 358 -19.72 10.16 -24.95
CA SER A 358 -19.45 8.80 -25.43
C SER A 358 -18.57 8.76 -26.71
N GLY A 359 -18.25 9.91 -27.32
CA GLY A 359 -17.58 9.94 -28.64
C GLY A 359 -16.40 10.92 -28.76
N LYS A 360 -15.17 10.38 -28.64
CA LYS A 360 -13.89 10.90 -29.20
C LYS A 360 -13.58 12.39 -29.03
N VAL A 361 -12.70 12.69 -28.08
CA VAL A 361 -11.92 13.93 -28.05
C VAL A 361 -10.96 13.94 -29.25
N LYS A 362 -11.16 14.88 -30.19
CA LYS A 362 -10.20 15.19 -31.26
C LYS A 362 -9.04 16.00 -30.67
N SER A 363 -7.82 15.51 -30.93
CA SER A 363 -6.55 16.20 -30.74
C SER A 363 -6.47 17.43 -31.63
N ASP A 364 -6.34 18.61 -31.03
CA ASP A 364 -5.52 19.74 -31.50
C ASP A 364 -5.84 20.98 -30.66
N LEU A 365 -5.14 21.14 -29.54
CA LEU A 365 -4.95 22.43 -28.88
C LEU A 365 -3.45 22.76 -28.95
N PRO A 366 -3.04 23.94 -29.47
CA PRO A 366 -1.63 24.29 -29.51
C PRO A 366 -1.17 24.78 -28.13
N PHE A 367 0.03 24.31 -27.74
CA PHE A 367 0.96 24.81 -26.71
C PHE A 367 0.80 24.36 -25.24
N LEU A 368 1.85 24.08 -24.43
CA LEU A 368 3.32 24.01 -24.58
C LEU A 368 3.90 23.15 -23.43
N CYS A 369 4.40 21.93 -23.66
CA CYS A 369 5.59 21.44 -22.94
C CYS A 369 6.44 20.54 -23.85
N ARG A 370 7.77 20.69 -23.80
CA ARG A 370 8.74 19.89 -24.53
C ARG A 370 9.89 19.51 -23.59
N ILE A 371 10.23 18.23 -23.51
CA ILE A 371 11.42 17.80 -22.75
C ILE A 371 12.67 18.32 -23.45
N THR A 372 13.54 18.96 -22.67
CA THR A 372 14.78 19.59 -23.16
C THR A 372 16.04 18.85 -22.73
N ALA A 373 15.99 18.06 -21.65
CA ALA A 373 17.13 17.28 -21.18
C ALA A 373 16.72 16.03 -20.37
N ILE A 374 17.58 15.01 -20.44
CA ILE A 374 17.51 13.75 -19.69
C ILE A 374 18.94 13.46 -19.21
N SER A 375 19.12 13.23 -17.91
CA SER A 375 20.44 12.91 -17.33
C SER A 375 20.37 11.61 -16.53
N SER A 376 21.32 10.71 -16.80
CA SER A 376 21.48 9.42 -16.13
C SER A 376 22.89 9.29 -15.55
N ASP A 377 23.17 10.06 -14.50
CA ASP A 377 24.38 9.83 -13.72
C ASP A 377 24.08 8.77 -12.65
N GLN A 378 24.89 7.70 -12.57
CA GLN A 378 24.75 6.70 -11.51
C GLN A 378 25.21 7.24 -10.13
N GLN A 379 25.83 8.41 -10.07
CA GLN A 379 26.26 9.07 -8.82
C GLN A 379 25.36 10.24 -8.40
N GLN A 380 24.49 10.76 -9.27
CA GLN A 380 23.52 11.82 -8.95
C GLN A 380 22.12 11.39 -9.40
N ASP A 381 21.13 11.48 -8.51
CA ASP A 381 19.74 11.07 -8.76
C ASP A 381 19.26 11.35 -10.21
N PRO A 382 18.82 10.32 -10.95
CA PRO A 382 18.39 10.49 -12.35
C PRO A 382 17.20 11.44 -12.45
N HIS A 383 17.25 12.37 -13.42
CA HIS A 383 16.25 13.43 -13.56
C HIS A 383 15.92 13.78 -15.02
N LEU A 384 14.65 14.13 -15.24
CA LEU A 384 14.09 14.60 -16.52
C LEU A 384 13.74 16.09 -16.43
N VAL A 385 14.06 16.89 -17.45
CA VAL A 385 13.71 18.32 -17.52
C VAL A 385 12.70 18.57 -18.65
N VAL A 386 11.49 18.98 -18.26
CA VAL A 386 10.35 19.30 -19.14
C VAL A 386 10.20 20.82 -19.23
N THR A 387 10.22 21.41 -20.42
CA THR A 387 10.00 22.85 -20.61
C THR A 387 8.59 23.14 -21.14
N CYS A 388 7.71 23.61 -20.28
CA CYS A 388 6.42 24.22 -20.58
C CYS A 388 6.51 25.72 -20.92
N GLY A 389 5.70 26.19 -21.86
CA GLY A 389 5.72 27.57 -22.38
C GLY A 389 4.36 28.25 -22.34
#